data_AF-A1IK64-F1
#
_entry.id   AF-A1IK64-F1
#
_cell.length_a   1.000
_cell.length_b   1.000
_cell.length_c   1.000
_cell.angle_alpha   90.00
_cell.angle_beta   90.00
_cell.angle_gamma   90.00
#
_symmetry.space_group_name_H-M   'P 1'
#
loop_
_entity.id
_entity.type
_entity.pdbx_description
1 polymer ?
#
loop_
_entity_poly.entity_id
_entity_poly.type
_entity_poly.pdbx_seq_one_letter_code
_entity_poly.pdbx_strand_id
1 'polypeptide(L)'
;AFGALVQSAVACPAQCSCSGASVECQSRSFASVPAGIPTTTRELRLYTNQITKLEPGVFDSLANLRELHLWGNQLASLPPGVFDKLTQLTHLSLGYNQLTTVPKGAFDNLKSLTHIWLYNNPWDCACSDILYLSRWISRNLAAVRDTNSKTDPDQPRCSGTNTPVRAVT
;
A
#
# COMPACT_ATOMS: atom_id res chain seq x y z
N ALA A 1 -10.27 -21.80 41.45
CA ALA A 1 -10.83 -21.22 40.21
C ALA A 1 -9.76 -20.36 39.57
N PHE A 2 -8.99 -20.91 38.64
CA PHE A 2 -8.04 -20.13 37.85
C PHE A 2 -8.82 -19.49 36.71
N GLY A 3 -9.04 -18.17 36.81
CA GLY A 3 -9.68 -17.38 35.78
C GLY A 3 -8.86 -17.47 34.49
N ALA A 4 -9.48 -18.02 33.46
CA ALA A 4 -8.92 -18.03 32.12
C ALA A 4 -8.58 -16.59 31.72
N LEU A 5 -7.33 -16.38 31.30
CA LEU A 5 -6.93 -15.21 30.54
C LEU A 5 -7.79 -15.20 29.27
N VAL A 6 -8.85 -14.39 29.26
CA VAL A 6 -9.56 -14.05 28.03
C VAL A 6 -8.57 -13.19 27.25
N GLN A 7 -7.78 -13.86 26.43
CA GLN A 7 -7.02 -13.23 25.36
C GLN A 7 -8.09 -12.58 24.50
N SER A 8 -8.32 -11.29 24.72
CA SER A 8 -9.35 -10.53 24.04
C SER A 8 -9.01 -10.59 22.56
N ALA A 9 -9.65 -11.51 21.85
CA ALA A 9 -9.53 -11.63 20.42
C ALA A 9 -9.99 -10.28 19.88
N VAL A 10 -9.07 -9.48 19.35
CA VAL A 10 -9.45 -8.26 18.62
C VAL A 10 -10.37 -8.75 17.52
N ALA A 11 -11.65 -8.42 17.67
CA ALA A 11 -12.70 -8.88 16.79
C ALA A 11 -12.45 -8.30 15.39
N CYS A 12 -12.96 -9.00 14.37
CA CYS A 12 -12.98 -8.47 13.01
C CYS A 12 -13.64 -7.07 12.99
N PRO A 13 -13.10 -6.08 12.26
CA PRO A 13 -13.76 -4.79 12.12
C PRO A 13 -15.20 -4.97 11.65
N ALA A 14 -16.17 -4.29 12.29
CA ALA A 14 -17.60 -4.58 12.13
C ALA A 14 -18.14 -4.53 10.69
N GLN A 15 -17.48 -3.74 9.83
CA GLN A 15 -17.87 -3.57 8.43
C GLN A 15 -17.03 -4.44 7.47
N CYS A 16 -16.03 -5.18 7.98
CA CYS A 16 -15.18 -6.07 7.21
C CYS A 16 -15.56 -7.54 7.46
N SER A 17 -15.05 -8.42 6.61
CA SER A 17 -15.11 -9.88 6.82
C SER A 17 -13.71 -10.38 7.14
N CYS A 18 -13.58 -11.36 8.03
CA CYS A 18 -12.27 -11.92 8.38
C CYS A 18 -12.27 -13.43 8.23
N SER A 19 -11.23 -13.98 7.63
CA SER A 19 -11.01 -15.42 7.45
C SER A 19 -9.56 -15.75 7.73
N GLY A 20 -9.31 -16.50 8.81
CA GLY A 20 -7.95 -16.75 9.30
C GLY A 20 -7.21 -15.45 9.62
N ALA A 21 -6.11 -15.19 8.91
CA ALA A 21 -5.32 -13.96 9.04
C ALA A 21 -5.59 -12.95 7.90
N SER A 22 -6.64 -13.14 7.11
CA SER A 22 -7.07 -12.22 6.06
C SER A 22 -8.21 -11.34 6.56
N VAL A 23 -8.10 -10.03 6.32
CA VAL A 23 -9.12 -9.02 6.63
C VAL A 23 -9.59 -8.39 5.33
N GLU A 24 -10.85 -8.65 5.02
CA GLU A 24 -11.53 -8.26 3.79
C GLU A 24 -12.40 -7.03 4.01
N CYS A 25 -11.91 -5.88 3.58
CA CYS A 25 -12.58 -4.58 3.66
C CYS A 25 -12.82 -3.96 2.27
N GLN A 26 -12.65 -4.73 1.17
CA GLN A 26 -12.82 -4.26 -0.20
C GLN A 26 -14.28 -3.90 -0.55
N SER A 27 -14.50 -2.99 -1.50
CA SER A 27 -15.83 -2.70 -2.09
C SER A 27 -16.92 -2.33 -1.08
N ARG A 28 -16.57 -1.55 -0.05
CA ARG A 28 -17.47 -1.19 1.07
C ARG A 28 -17.67 0.31 1.25
N SER A 29 -17.21 1.11 0.28
CA SER A 29 -17.30 2.58 0.30
C SER A 29 -16.64 3.23 1.52
N PHE A 30 -15.58 2.63 2.06
CA PHE A 30 -14.84 3.23 3.16
C PHE A 30 -14.18 4.55 2.73
N ALA A 31 -14.38 5.60 3.52
CA ALA A 31 -13.69 6.88 3.35
C ALA A 31 -12.32 6.92 4.05
N SER A 32 -12.05 5.97 4.94
CA SER A 32 -10.81 5.83 5.71
C SER A 32 -10.55 4.36 6.04
N VAL A 33 -9.32 4.04 6.46
CA VAL A 33 -8.98 2.69 6.95
C VAL A 33 -9.81 2.38 8.21
N PRO A 34 -10.51 1.24 8.28
CA PRO A 34 -11.28 0.85 9.47
C PRO A 34 -10.39 0.67 10.70
N ALA A 35 -10.88 1.10 11.86
CA ALA A 35 -10.22 0.85 13.13
C ALA A 35 -10.33 -0.62 13.55
N GLY A 36 -9.46 -1.05 14.46
CA GLY A 36 -9.55 -2.37 15.09
C GLY A 36 -9.11 -3.53 14.20
N ILE A 37 -8.28 -3.29 13.18
CA ILE A 37 -7.69 -4.37 12.38
C ILE A 37 -6.80 -5.23 13.32
N PRO A 38 -7.02 -6.56 13.40
CA PRO A 38 -6.22 -7.42 14.26
C PRO A 38 -4.72 -7.37 13.91
N THR A 39 -3.85 -7.36 14.91
CA THR A 39 -2.38 -7.33 14.70
C THR A 39 -1.80 -8.64 14.16
N THR A 40 -2.61 -9.70 14.17
CA THR A 40 -2.32 -11.01 13.57
C THR A 40 -2.58 -11.05 12.06
N THR A 41 -3.15 -9.98 11.49
CA THR A 41 -3.46 -9.86 10.05
C THR A 41 -2.20 -10.03 9.20
N ARG A 42 -2.29 -10.90 8.18
CA ARG A 42 -1.26 -11.13 7.15
C ARG A 42 -1.67 -10.58 5.80
N GLU A 43 -2.96 -10.48 5.53
CA GLU A 43 -3.50 -9.91 4.30
C GLU A 43 -4.58 -8.89 4.64
N LEU A 44 -4.43 -7.67 4.14
CA LEU A 44 -5.40 -6.60 4.33
C LEU A 44 -5.88 -6.09 2.96
N ARG A 45 -7.16 -6.32 2.68
CA ARG A 45 -7.82 -5.90 1.44
C ARG A 45 -8.65 -4.66 1.67
N LEU A 46 -8.19 -3.52 1.18
CA LEU A 46 -8.86 -2.21 1.25
C LEU A 46 -9.18 -1.63 -0.12
N TYR A 47 -9.06 -2.44 -1.18
CA TYR A 47 -9.22 -1.98 -2.56
C TYR A 47 -10.68 -1.68 -2.93
N THR A 48 -10.87 -0.88 -3.98
CA THR A 48 -12.19 -0.44 -4.46
C THR A 48 -12.99 0.21 -3.33
N ASN A 49 -12.42 1.24 -2.71
CA ASN A 49 -13.07 2.06 -1.67
C ASN A 49 -12.94 3.54 -2.05
N GLN A 50 -13.26 4.44 -1.10
CA GLN A 50 -13.22 5.89 -1.28
C GLN A 50 -12.20 6.52 -0.33
N ILE A 51 -11.14 5.78 0.00
CA ILE A 51 -10.12 6.24 0.95
C ILE A 51 -9.32 7.37 0.29
N THR A 52 -9.39 8.56 0.87
CA THR A 52 -8.71 9.75 0.36
C THR A 52 -7.37 10.03 1.04
N LYS A 53 -7.21 9.54 2.27
CA LYS A 53 -6.00 9.71 3.09
C LYS A 53 -5.73 8.50 3.96
N LEU A 54 -4.46 8.28 4.25
CA LEU A 54 -4.00 7.39 5.31
C LEU A 54 -3.58 8.25 6.50
N GLU A 55 -3.96 7.85 7.71
CA GLU A 55 -3.47 8.52 8.92
C GLU A 55 -2.01 8.07 9.20
N PRO A 56 -1.14 8.95 9.72
CA PRO A 56 0.19 8.56 10.15
C PRO A 56 0.14 7.37 11.13
N GLY A 57 0.96 6.35 10.88
CA GLY A 57 1.05 5.16 11.74
C GLY A 57 -0.14 4.19 11.64
N VAL A 58 -1.08 4.38 10.69
CA VAL A 58 -2.29 3.54 10.57
C VAL A 58 -2.00 2.04 10.41
N PHE A 59 -0.81 1.68 9.93
CA PHE A 59 -0.39 0.28 9.75
C PHE A 59 0.71 -0.17 10.73
N ASP A 60 1.12 0.67 11.69
CA ASP A 60 2.29 0.41 12.53
C ASP A 60 2.15 -0.84 13.41
N SER A 61 0.92 -1.15 13.83
CA SER A 61 0.61 -2.33 14.63
C SER A 61 0.53 -3.62 13.82
N LEU A 62 0.53 -3.55 12.48
CA LEU A 62 0.36 -4.68 11.57
C LEU A 62 1.71 -5.28 11.15
N ALA A 63 2.61 -5.51 12.12
CA ALA A 63 3.98 -5.99 11.85
C ALA A 63 4.06 -7.38 11.17
N ASN A 64 2.95 -8.14 11.15
CA ASN A 64 2.84 -9.43 10.49
C ASN A 64 2.30 -9.36 9.05
N LEU A 65 1.97 -8.16 8.56
CA LEU A 65 1.35 -7.97 7.27
C LEU A 65 2.29 -8.38 6.13
N ARG A 66 1.77 -9.18 5.21
CA ARG A 66 2.46 -9.68 4.01
C ARG A 66 1.87 -9.06 2.76
N GLU A 67 0.57 -8.80 2.76
CA GLU A 67 -0.12 -8.21 1.62
C GLU A 67 -0.99 -7.03 2.05
N LEU A 68 -0.80 -5.90 1.38
CA LEU A 68 -1.58 -4.69 1.58
C LEU A 68 -2.15 -4.26 0.23
N HIS A 69 -3.47 -4.32 0.11
CA HIS A 69 -4.17 -3.98 -1.13
C HIS A 69 -4.94 -2.68 -0.99
N LEU A 70 -4.45 -1.60 -1.60
CA LEU A 70 -5.03 -0.25 -1.56
C LEU A 70 -5.46 0.26 -2.95
N TRP A 71 -5.43 -0.60 -3.99
CA TRP A 71 -5.77 -0.18 -5.35
C TRP A 71 -7.23 0.27 -5.49
N GLY A 72 -7.52 1.18 -6.42
CA GLY A 72 -8.90 1.65 -6.64
C GLY A 72 -9.43 2.47 -5.46
N ASN A 73 -8.60 3.36 -4.93
CA ASN A 73 -8.97 4.35 -3.91
C ASN A 73 -8.73 5.76 -4.46
N GLN A 74 -8.77 6.78 -3.61
CA GLN A 74 -8.63 8.19 -3.97
C GLN A 74 -7.43 8.83 -3.25
N LEU A 75 -6.40 8.04 -2.94
CA LEU A 75 -5.23 8.52 -2.21
C LEU A 75 -4.48 9.56 -3.05
N ALA A 76 -4.40 10.79 -2.56
CA ALA A 76 -3.67 11.88 -3.21
C ALA A 76 -2.21 11.99 -2.72
N SER A 77 -1.92 11.48 -1.52
CA SER A 77 -0.58 11.47 -0.93
C SER A 77 -0.45 10.32 0.08
N LEU A 78 0.80 10.02 0.46
CA LEU A 78 1.12 9.07 1.52
C LEU A 78 1.79 9.81 2.67
N PRO A 79 1.44 9.54 3.94
CA PRO A 79 2.21 10.06 5.07
C PRO A 79 3.64 9.50 5.05
N PRO A 80 4.66 10.32 5.41
CA PRO A 80 6.01 9.80 5.63
C PRO A 80 6.02 8.64 6.62
N GLY A 81 6.73 7.56 6.29
CA GLY A 81 6.90 6.40 7.17
C GLY A 81 5.67 5.50 7.33
N VAL A 82 4.57 5.72 6.59
CA VAL A 82 3.32 4.94 6.72
C VAL A 82 3.49 3.42 6.52
N PHE A 83 4.58 2.99 5.90
CA PHE A 83 4.91 1.59 5.68
C PHE A 83 6.14 1.08 6.46
N ASP A 84 6.71 1.90 7.36
CA ASP A 84 8.03 1.60 7.97
C ASP A 84 8.04 0.34 8.84
N LYS A 85 6.90 0.00 9.45
CA LYS A 85 6.78 -1.21 10.28
C LYS A 85 6.46 -2.48 9.49
N LEU A 86 6.17 -2.37 8.20
CA LEU A 86 5.73 -3.46 7.35
C LEU A 86 6.91 -4.22 6.72
N THR A 87 7.88 -4.62 7.54
CA THR A 87 9.14 -5.23 7.07
C THR A 87 8.96 -6.63 6.46
N GLN A 88 7.84 -7.28 6.75
CA GLN A 88 7.43 -8.58 6.18
C GLN A 88 6.57 -8.45 4.90
N LEU A 89 6.26 -7.24 4.46
CA LEU A 89 5.38 -7.01 3.32
C LEU A 89 6.02 -7.52 2.03
N THR A 90 5.31 -8.41 1.32
CA THR A 90 5.72 -8.97 0.03
C THR A 90 4.94 -8.37 -1.13
N HIS A 91 3.69 -7.94 -0.89
CA HIS A 91 2.80 -7.36 -1.90
C HIS A 91 2.23 -6.03 -1.42
N LEU A 92 2.36 -4.99 -2.26
CA LEU A 92 1.78 -3.68 -2.05
C LEU A 92 1.09 -3.21 -3.33
N SER A 93 -0.23 -3.05 -3.32
CA SER A 93 -0.96 -2.48 -4.47
C SER A 93 -1.44 -1.06 -4.18
N LEU A 94 -0.94 -0.10 -4.96
CA LEU A 94 -1.29 1.32 -4.91
C LEU A 94 -1.86 1.82 -6.25
N GLY A 95 -2.05 0.93 -7.22
CA GLY A 95 -2.54 1.30 -8.54
C GLY A 95 -3.97 1.88 -8.51
N TYR A 96 -4.38 2.63 -9.53
CA TYR A 96 -5.67 3.33 -9.54
C TYR A 96 -5.90 4.18 -8.28
N ASN A 97 -4.99 5.12 -8.02
CA ASN A 97 -5.11 6.15 -7.00
C ASN A 97 -4.78 7.51 -7.63
N GLN A 98 -4.71 8.56 -6.83
CA GLN A 98 -4.46 9.94 -7.27
C GLN A 98 -3.05 10.42 -6.83
N LEU A 99 -2.11 9.50 -6.64
CA LEU A 99 -0.76 9.83 -6.18
C LEU A 99 0.00 10.57 -7.28
N THR A 100 0.53 11.74 -6.95
CA THR A 100 1.44 12.50 -7.83
C THR A 100 2.91 12.22 -7.51
N THR A 101 3.21 11.84 -6.28
CA THR A 101 4.55 11.45 -5.81
C THR A 101 4.42 10.52 -4.60
N VAL A 102 5.55 10.04 -4.08
CA VAL A 102 5.63 9.37 -2.78
C VAL A 102 6.71 10.04 -1.92
N PRO A 103 6.55 10.06 -0.58
CA PRO A 103 7.57 10.60 0.30
C PRO A 103 8.93 9.93 0.10
N LYS A 104 10.00 10.70 0.25
CA LYS A 104 11.36 10.15 0.24
C LYS A 104 11.47 9.07 1.33
N GLY A 105 11.95 7.90 0.92
CA GLY A 105 12.14 6.75 1.81
C GLY A 105 10.90 5.90 2.04
N ALA A 106 9.75 6.20 1.42
CA ALA A 106 8.49 5.51 1.66
C ALA A 106 8.54 3.97 1.55
N PHE A 107 9.48 3.42 0.78
CA PHE A 107 9.63 1.99 0.55
C PHE A 107 10.94 1.41 1.10
N ASP A 108 11.74 2.20 1.81
CA ASP A 108 13.10 1.81 2.19
C ASP A 108 13.11 0.65 3.20
N ASN A 109 12.10 0.56 4.06
CA ASN A 109 11.95 -0.51 5.06
C ASN A 109 11.22 -1.76 4.56
N LEU A 110 10.69 -1.74 3.33
CA LEU A 110 9.97 -2.86 2.72
C LEU A 110 10.95 -3.92 2.16
N LYS A 111 11.79 -4.49 3.02
CA LYS A 111 12.90 -5.38 2.64
C LYS A 111 12.46 -6.70 2.01
N SER A 112 11.22 -7.13 2.27
CA SER A 112 10.64 -8.37 1.75
C SER A 112 9.81 -8.17 0.49
N LEU A 113 9.73 -6.94 -0.04
CA LEU A 113 8.81 -6.60 -1.12
C LEU A 113 9.23 -7.25 -2.43
N THR A 114 8.31 -7.99 -3.03
CA THR A 114 8.53 -8.69 -4.31
C THR A 114 7.57 -8.23 -5.39
N HIS A 115 6.44 -7.63 -5.01
CA HIS A 115 5.40 -7.18 -5.91
C HIS A 115 4.90 -5.80 -5.48
N ILE A 116 5.01 -4.83 -6.38
CA ILE A 116 4.42 -3.51 -6.20
C ILE A 116 3.69 -3.08 -7.47
N TRP A 117 2.48 -2.57 -7.28
CA TRP A 117 1.65 -2.03 -8.35
C TRP A 117 1.48 -0.52 -8.15
N LEU A 118 1.98 0.27 -9.09
CA LEU A 118 2.00 1.74 -9.05
C LEU A 118 1.24 2.37 -10.23
N TYR A 119 0.58 1.54 -11.02
CA TYR A 119 -0.07 1.91 -12.26
C TYR A 119 -1.27 2.84 -12.08
N ASN A 120 -1.61 3.61 -13.13
CA ASN A 120 -2.77 4.50 -13.10
C ASN A 120 -2.78 5.41 -11.87
N ASN A 121 -1.67 6.11 -11.68
CA ASN A 121 -1.55 7.25 -10.79
C ASN A 121 -1.01 8.43 -11.62
N PRO A 122 -1.47 9.66 -11.38
CA PRO A 122 -1.04 10.85 -12.12
C PRO A 122 0.35 11.33 -11.65
N TRP A 123 1.38 10.51 -11.80
CA TRP A 123 2.74 10.81 -11.33
C TRP A 123 3.25 12.15 -11.91
N ASP A 124 3.52 13.12 -11.05
CA ASP A 124 4.07 14.42 -11.43
C ASP A 124 5.58 14.33 -11.59
N CYS A 125 6.00 14.16 -12.83
CA CYS A 125 7.41 14.05 -13.18
C CYS A 125 8.11 15.41 -13.41
N ALA A 126 7.38 16.53 -13.34
CA ALA A 126 8.00 17.85 -13.42
C ALA A 126 8.57 18.29 -12.07
N CYS A 127 8.02 17.77 -10.96
CA CYS A 127 8.50 18.03 -9.61
C CYS A 127 9.69 17.13 -9.23
N SER A 128 10.70 17.69 -8.56
CA SER A 128 11.89 16.95 -8.10
C SER A 128 11.60 15.85 -7.07
N ASP A 129 10.44 15.90 -6.40
CA ASP A 129 10.04 14.88 -5.43
C ASP A 129 9.91 13.49 -6.07
N ILE A 130 9.59 13.43 -7.36
CA ILE A 130 9.50 12.17 -8.12
C ILE A 130 10.82 11.39 -8.16
N LEU A 131 11.95 12.07 -7.97
CA LEU A 131 13.28 11.46 -8.14
C LEU A 131 13.53 10.32 -7.14
N TYR A 132 12.88 10.34 -5.97
CA TYR A 132 12.92 9.17 -5.08
C TYR A 132 12.29 7.95 -5.75
N LEU A 133 11.06 8.09 -6.26
CA LEU A 133 10.32 7.01 -6.90
C LEU A 133 11.05 6.51 -8.16
N SER A 134 11.50 7.43 -9.02
CA SER A 134 12.27 7.10 -10.23
C SER A 134 13.49 6.22 -9.91
N ARG A 135 14.32 6.65 -8.94
CA ARG A 135 15.51 5.90 -8.53
C ARG A 135 15.16 4.59 -7.85
N TRP A 136 14.10 4.55 -7.05
CA TRP A 136 13.66 3.33 -6.39
C TRP A 136 13.21 2.29 -7.43
N ILE A 137 12.40 2.66 -8.41
CA ILE A 137 11.98 1.76 -9.50
C ILE A 137 13.20 1.26 -10.26
N SER A 138 14.13 2.15 -10.62
CA SER A 138 15.36 1.80 -11.36
C SER A 138 16.22 0.76 -10.64
N ARG A 139 16.17 0.70 -9.30
CA ARG A 139 16.90 -0.28 -8.48
C ARG A 139 16.10 -1.57 -8.21
N ASN A 140 14.77 -1.52 -8.38
CA ASN A 140 13.85 -2.60 -8.00
C ASN A 140 12.99 -3.04 -9.19
N LEU A 141 13.59 -3.13 -10.39
CA LEU A 141 12.87 -3.41 -11.64
C LEU A 141 12.01 -4.68 -11.56
N ALA A 142 12.56 -5.73 -10.94
CA ALA A 142 11.90 -7.02 -10.79
C ALA A 142 10.74 -7.03 -9.79
N ALA A 143 10.49 -5.94 -9.05
CA ALA A 143 9.37 -5.85 -8.12
C ALA A 143 8.13 -5.18 -8.73
N VAL A 144 8.30 -4.34 -9.74
CA VAL A 144 7.21 -3.56 -10.34
C VAL A 144 6.36 -4.42 -11.26
N ARG A 145 5.04 -4.31 -11.13
CA ARG A 145 4.06 -5.15 -11.83
C ARG A 145 3.06 -4.33 -12.65
N ASP A 146 2.66 -4.87 -13.80
CA ASP A 146 1.57 -4.36 -14.63
C ASP A 146 0.19 -4.82 -14.13
N THR A 147 -0.87 -4.42 -14.85
CA THR A 147 -2.27 -4.79 -14.54
C THR A 147 -2.53 -6.29 -14.63
N ASN A 148 -1.68 -7.05 -15.30
CA ASN A 148 -1.76 -8.50 -15.46
C ASN A 148 -0.81 -9.24 -14.51
N SER A 149 -0.22 -8.53 -13.54
CA SER A 149 0.78 -9.05 -12.61
C SER A 149 2.07 -9.57 -13.26
N LYS A 150 2.40 -9.09 -14.47
CA LYS A 150 3.69 -9.31 -15.13
C LYS A 150 4.69 -8.25 -14.71
N THR A 151 5.97 -8.60 -14.71
CA THR A 151 7.04 -7.63 -14.44
C THR A 151 7.08 -6.56 -15.53
N ASP A 152 6.84 -5.31 -15.15
CA ASP A 152 6.91 -4.15 -16.06
C ASP A 152 7.31 -2.89 -15.27
N PRO A 153 8.62 -2.55 -15.21
CA PRO A 153 9.09 -1.36 -14.51
C PRO A 153 8.81 -0.06 -15.28
N ASP A 154 8.39 -0.12 -16.54
CA ASP A 154 8.01 1.05 -17.34
C ASP A 154 6.53 1.41 -17.19
N GLN A 155 5.77 0.58 -16.48
CA GLN A 155 4.35 0.78 -16.30
C GLN A 155 4.03 2.11 -15.56
N PRO A 156 4.70 2.50 -14.46
CA PRO A 156 4.40 3.76 -13.78
C PRO A 156 4.78 4.91 -14.71
N ARG A 157 3.80 5.74 -15.11
CA ARG A 157 3.96 6.71 -16.19
C ARG A 157 3.69 8.13 -15.71
N CYS A 158 4.51 9.05 -16.18
CA CYS A 158 4.37 10.47 -15.93
C CYS A 158 3.06 11.02 -16.49
N SER A 159 2.35 11.79 -15.67
CA SER A 159 1.17 12.52 -16.10
C SER A 159 1.51 13.46 -17.26
N GLY A 160 0.62 13.55 -18.25
CA GLY A 160 0.77 14.38 -19.44
C GLY A 160 1.72 13.82 -20.52
N THR A 161 2.92 13.34 -20.15
CA THR A 161 3.92 12.87 -21.14
C THR A 161 3.84 11.38 -21.44
N ASN A 162 3.25 10.58 -20.54
CA ASN A 162 3.19 9.12 -20.62
C ASN A 162 4.58 8.45 -20.77
N THR A 163 5.64 9.12 -20.32
CA THR A 163 6.98 8.56 -20.23
C THR A 163 7.12 7.73 -18.96
N PRO A 164 7.96 6.67 -18.93
CA PRO A 164 8.19 5.91 -17.70
C PRO A 164 8.77 6.79 -16.59
N VAL A 165 8.21 6.70 -15.38
CA VAL A 165 8.70 7.44 -14.20
C VAL A 165 10.18 7.16 -13.95
N ARG A 166 10.63 5.92 -14.16
CA ARG A 166 12.04 5.52 -13.96
C ARG A 166 13.03 6.16 -14.93
N ALA A 167 12.55 6.79 -16.02
CA ALA A 167 13.38 7.49 -16.98
C ALA A 167 13.64 8.96 -16.57
N VAL A 168 13.01 9.44 -15.49
CA VAL A 168 13.21 10.80 -14.98
C VAL A 168 14.51 10.86 -14.17
N THR A 169 15.38 11.81 -14.48
CA THR A 169 16.73 11.96 -13.90
C THR A 169 16.92 13.26 -13.15
#